data_AF-A0A4Q4CTN1-F1
#
_entry.id   AF-A0A4Q4CTN1-F1
#
_cell.length_a   1.000
_cell.length_b   1.000
_cell.length_c   1.000
_cell.angle_alpha   90.00
_cell.angle_beta   90.00
_cell.angle_gamma   90.00
#
_symmetry.space_group_name_H-M   'P 1'
#
loop_
_entity.id
_entity.type
_entity.pdbx_description
1 polymer ?
#
loop_
_entity_poly.entity_id
_entity_poly.type
_entity_poly.pdbx_seq_one_letter_code
_entity_poly.pdbx_strand_id
1 'polypeptide(L)'
;MDAPLALYRRYRPETFEEVIGQEHVTDPLRHALANNRVNHAYLFSGPRGCGKTTSARILARALNCEQAPISDPCGECQSCRDLARGGPGSVDVIEIDAASHGGVDDARDLRERAFFAPVSSRYKVYIIDEAHMVSPQGFNALLKLVEEPPPHLKFIFATTEPEKVIGT
;
A
#
# COMPACT_ATOMS: atom_id res chain seq x y z
N MET A 1 -31.66 0.91 -5.36
CA MET A 1 -31.41 -0.50 -4.98
C MET A 1 -29.95 -0.74 -5.21
N ASP A 2 -29.13 -0.73 -4.15
CA ASP A 2 -27.72 -1.07 -4.27
C ASP A 2 -27.62 -2.52 -4.76
N ALA A 3 -26.96 -2.73 -5.89
CA ALA A 3 -26.62 -4.06 -6.34
C ALA A 3 -25.81 -4.74 -5.22
N PRO A 4 -26.13 -6.00 -4.86
CA PRO A 4 -25.40 -6.68 -3.80
C PRO A 4 -23.92 -6.72 -4.16
N LEU A 5 -23.09 -6.06 -3.34
CA LEU A 5 -21.64 -6.09 -3.48
C LEU A 5 -21.19 -7.56 -3.58
N ALA A 6 -20.43 -7.87 -4.63
CA ALA A 6 -19.85 -9.19 -4.81
C ALA A 6 -19.15 -9.64 -3.53
N LEU A 7 -19.31 -10.92 -3.15
CA LEU A 7 -18.88 -11.42 -1.84
C LEU A 7 -17.42 -11.09 -1.52
N TYR A 8 -16.52 -11.19 -2.49
CA TYR A 8 -15.10 -10.87 -2.31
C TYR A 8 -14.84 -9.40 -2.00
N ARG A 9 -15.73 -8.47 -2.41
CA ARG A 9 -15.69 -7.08 -1.98
C ARG A 9 -16.28 -6.95 -0.58
N ARG A 10 -17.40 -7.61 -0.30
CA ARG A 10 -18.09 -7.54 1.01
C ARG A 10 -17.29 -8.14 2.16
N TYR A 11 -16.45 -9.14 1.92
CA TYR A 11 -15.66 -9.83 2.93
C TYR A 11 -14.16 -9.55 2.77
N ARG A 12 -13.79 -8.44 2.13
CA ARG A 12 -12.39 -8.03 2.02
C ARG A 12 -11.87 -7.69 3.43
N PRO A 13 -10.80 -8.36 3.90
CA PRO A 13 -10.19 -8.10 5.20
C PRO A 13 -9.85 -6.61 5.40
N GLU A 14 -10.09 -6.15 6.62
CA GLU A 14 -9.86 -4.79 7.07
C GLU A 14 -8.67 -4.67 8.03
N THR A 15 -8.29 -5.78 8.67
CA THR A 15 -7.14 -5.94 9.57
C THR A 15 -6.24 -7.10 9.11
N PHE A 16 -5.01 -7.19 9.62
CA PHE A 16 -4.13 -8.32 9.31
C PHE A 16 -4.58 -9.61 9.99
N GLU A 17 -5.24 -9.50 11.15
CA GLU A 17 -5.87 -10.63 11.84
C GLU A 17 -6.97 -11.31 11.00
N GLU A 18 -7.68 -10.56 10.16
CA GLU A 18 -8.73 -11.09 9.27
C GLU A 18 -8.18 -11.77 8.00
N VAL A 19 -6.87 -11.69 7.74
CA VAL A 19 -6.25 -12.32 6.55
C VAL A 19 -6.02 -13.80 6.83
N ILE A 20 -6.64 -14.66 6.02
CA ILE A 20 -6.66 -16.11 6.23
C ILE A 20 -5.43 -16.78 5.61
N GLY A 21 -4.71 -17.60 6.39
CA GLY A 21 -3.68 -18.53 5.90
C GLY A 21 -2.36 -17.87 5.47
N GLN A 22 -2.12 -16.63 5.90
CA GLN A 22 -0.91 -15.85 5.59
C GLN A 22 -0.17 -15.43 6.87
N GLU A 23 -0.28 -16.20 7.94
CA GLU A 23 0.26 -15.88 9.28
C GLU A 23 1.78 -15.63 9.23
N HIS A 24 2.49 -16.38 8.40
CA HIS A 24 3.92 -16.21 8.14
C HIS A 24 4.31 -14.84 7.54
N VAL A 25 3.35 -14.11 6.96
CA VAL A 25 3.53 -12.74 6.45
C VAL A 25 2.92 -11.72 7.42
N THR A 26 1.70 -11.99 7.90
CA THR A 26 0.95 -11.03 8.70
C THR A 26 1.51 -10.88 10.11
N ASP A 27 1.93 -11.95 10.78
CA ASP A 27 2.47 -11.85 12.14
C ASP A 27 3.75 -11.01 12.20
N PRO A 28 4.78 -11.22 11.35
CA PRO A 28 5.95 -10.34 11.35
C PRO A 28 5.61 -8.87 11.06
N LEU A 29 4.67 -8.61 10.15
CA LEU A 29 4.23 -7.24 9.84
C LEU A 29 3.53 -6.58 11.03
N ARG A 30 2.61 -7.29 11.69
CA ARG A 30 1.92 -6.81 12.89
C ARG A 30 2.91 -6.47 14.00
N HIS A 31 3.90 -7.34 14.24
CA HIS A 31 4.97 -7.07 15.21
C HIS A 31 5.82 -5.86 14.80
N ALA A 32 6.18 -5.73 13.52
CA ALA A 32 6.95 -4.59 13.04
C ALA A 32 6.18 -3.26 13.23
N LEU A 33 4.88 -3.26 12.95
CA LEU A 33 4.00 -2.09 13.13
C LEU A 33 3.88 -1.68 14.59
N ALA A 34 3.57 -2.63 15.48
CA ALA A 34 3.45 -2.37 16.93
C ALA A 34 4.75 -1.85 17.56
N ASN A 35 5.90 -2.29 17.04
CA ASN A 35 7.22 -1.86 17.51
C ASN A 35 7.78 -0.63 16.76
N ASN A 36 6.99 -0.02 15.86
CA ASN A 36 7.42 1.11 15.02
C ASN A 36 8.72 0.80 14.22
N ARG A 37 8.91 -0.47 13.80
CA ARG A 37 10.03 -0.97 13.00
C ARG A 37 9.62 -1.16 11.54
N VAL A 38 8.98 -0.14 10.97
CA VAL A 38 8.45 -0.19 9.60
C VAL A 38 9.47 0.33 8.59
N ASN A 39 9.66 -0.41 7.51
CA ASN A 39 10.56 -0.04 6.41
C ASN A 39 9.94 1.06 5.53
N HIS A 40 10.72 1.61 4.62
CA HIS A 40 10.26 2.61 3.67
C HIS A 40 9.60 2.00 2.43
N ALA A 41 9.89 0.74 2.11
CA ALA A 41 9.31 0.01 0.99
C ALA A 41 8.92 -1.43 1.39
N TYR A 42 7.78 -1.90 0.86
CA TYR A 42 7.30 -3.27 1.00
C TYR A 42 6.91 -3.82 -0.37
N LEU A 43 7.18 -5.10 -0.63
CA LEU A 43 6.73 -5.81 -1.82
C LEU A 43 5.87 -7.00 -1.42
N PHE A 44 4.59 -6.96 -1.78
CA PHE A 44 3.70 -8.11 -1.71
C PHE A 44 3.70 -8.83 -3.06
N SER A 45 4.13 -10.10 -3.07
CA SER A 45 4.14 -10.92 -4.28
C SER A 45 3.34 -12.20 -4.12
N GLY A 46 2.89 -12.77 -5.23
CA GLY A 46 2.13 -14.01 -5.25
C GLY A 46 1.00 -14.02 -6.30
N PRO A 47 0.29 -15.15 -6.44
CA PRO A 47 -0.74 -15.32 -7.46
C PRO A 47 -1.91 -14.35 -7.31
N ARG A 48 -2.70 -14.18 -8.38
CA ARG A 48 -3.90 -13.33 -8.32
C ARG A 48 -4.89 -13.87 -7.28
N GLY A 49 -5.51 -12.96 -6.54
CA GLY A 49 -6.50 -13.31 -5.51
C GLY A 49 -5.96 -13.69 -4.14
N CYS A 50 -4.62 -13.79 -3.92
CA CYS A 50 -4.06 -14.15 -2.62
C CYS A 50 -4.08 -13.01 -1.56
N GLY A 51 -4.61 -11.84 -1.89
CA GLY A 51 -4.77 -10.73 -0.95
C GLY A 51 -3.71 -9.64 -0.98
N LYS A 52 -2.77 -9.62 -1.94
CA LYS A 52 -1.69 -8.60 -2.04
C LYS A 52 -2.16 -7.15 -1.87
N THR A 53 -3.08 -6.69 -2.72
CA THR A 53 -3.62 -5.32 -2.67
C THR A 53 -4.41 -5.09 -1.38
N THR A 54 -5.03 -6.13 -0.81
CA THR A 54 -5.71 -6.03 0.50
C THR A 54 -4.70 -5.80 1.61
N SER A 55 -3.63 -6.61 1.69
CA SER A 55 -2.55 -6.44 2.65
C SER A 55 -1.86 -5.08 2.51
N ALA A 56 -1.68 -4.58 1.29
CA ALA A 56 -1.16 -3.25 1.04
C ALA A 56 -2.04 -2.14 1.64
N ARG A 57 -3.36 -2.24 1.47
CA ARG A 57 -4.31 -1.30 2.07
C ARG A 57 -4.35 -1.40 3.60
N ILE A 58 -4.34 -2.61 4.16
CA ILE A 58 -4.27 -2.81 5.62
C ILE A 58 -2.99 -2.17 6.18
N LEU A 59 -1.85 -2.36 5.52
CA LEU A 59 -0.58 -1.75 5.93
C LEU A 59 -0.67 -0.21 5.92
N ALA A 60 -1.20 0.38 4.84
CA ALA A 60 -1.38 1.83 4.75
C ALA A 60 -2.30 2.37 5.87
N ARG A 61 -3.39 1.63 6.17
CA ARG A 61 -4.29 1.96 7.28
C ARG A 61 -3.59 1.91 8.63
N ALA A 62 -2.81 0.86 8.90
CA ALA A 62 -2.09 0.71 10.16
C ALA A 62 -1.01 1.80 10.33
N LEU A 63 -0.28 2.13 9.26
CA LEU A 63 0.74 3.18 9.24
C LEU A 63 0.18 4.56 9.55
N ASN A 64 -1.01 4.88 9.03
CA ASN A 64 -1.65 6.18 9.17
C ASN A 64 -2.74 6.24 10.26
N CYS A 65 -2.96 5.14 10.98
CA CYS A 65 -3.87 5.11 12.12
C CYS A 65 -3.42 6.13 13.18
N GLU A 66 -4.36 6.91 13.72
CA GLU A 66 -4.08 7.87 14.81
C GLU A 66 -3.57 7.18 16.10
N GLN A 67 -3.84 5.88 16.26
CA GLN A 67 -3.34 5.07 17.38
C GLN A 67 -1.98 4.41 17.09
N ALA A 68 -1.36 4.69 15.94
CA ALA A 68 -0.06 4.11 15.59
C ALA A 68 1.05 4.59 16.55
N PRO A 69 2.02 3.73 16.92
CA PRO A 69 2.24 2.37 16.43
C PRO A 69 1.24 1.34 17.00
N ILE A 70 0.66 0.52 16.12
CA ILE A 70 -0.36 -0.48 16.45
C ILE A 70 -0.23 -1.68 15.50
N SER A 71 -0.53 -2.90 15.95
CA SER A 71 -0.47 -4.11 15.11
C SER A 71 -1.47 -4.08 13.95
N ASP A 72 -2.68 -3.62 14.24
CA ASP A 72 -3.83 -3.62 13.33
C ASP A 72 -4.50 -2.24 13.36
N PRO A 73 -5.03 -1.74 12.24
CA PRO A 73 -5.71 -0.45 12.22
C PRO A 73 -6.92 -0.48 13.16
N CYS A 74 -7.10 0.57 13.96
CA CYS A 74 -8.17 0.59 14.97
C CYS A 74 -9.60 0.60 14.39
N GLY A 75 -9.78 0.89 13.10
CA GLY A 75 -11.08 0.92 12.44
C GLY A 75 -11.95 2.15 12.77
N GLU A 76 -11.64 2.89 13.83
CA GLU A 76 -12.51 3.93 14.36
C GLU A 76 -12.01 5.36 14.14
N CYS A 77 -10.71 5.59 13.93
CA CYS A 77 -10.17 6.93 13.68
C CYS A 77 -10.45 7.43 12.25
N GLN A 78 -10.30 8.73 11.99
CA GLN A 78 -10.69 9.30 10.69
C GLN A 78 -9.90 8.66 9.55
N SER A 79 -8.57 8.52 9.71
CA SER A 79 -7.72 7.85 8.72
C SER A 79 -8.16 6.40 8.45
N CYS A 80 -8.51 5.64 9.50
CA CYS A 80 -8.97 4.26 9.35
C CYS A 80 -10.32 4.16 8.64
N ARG A 81 -11.25 5.11 8.88
CA ARG A 81 -12.55 5.18 8.19
C ARG A 81 -12.42 5.61 6.74
N ASP A 82 -11.57 6.59 6.46
CA ASP A 82 -11.32 7.09 5.10
C ASP A 82 -10.76 6.01 4.19
N LEU A 83 -9.85 5.21 4.72
CA LEU A 83 -9.21 4.09 4.04
C LEU A 83 -9.96 2.75 4.22
N ALA A 84 -11.10 2.75 4.93
CA ALA A 84 -11.92 1.57 5.09
C ALA A 84 -12.51 1.14 3.75
N ARG A 85 -13.06 -0.08 3.73
CA ARG A 85 -13.80 -0.57 2.58
C ARG A 85 -15.03 0.30 2.29
N GLY A 86 -15.04 0.91 1.10
CA GLY A 86 -16.10 1.85 0.69
C GLY A 86 -15.94 3.25 1.29
N GLY A 87 -14.85 3.51 2.00
CA GLY A 87 -14.47 4.84 2.45
C GLY A 87 -14.10 5.76 1.28
N PRO A 88 -14.10 7.10 1.50
CA PRO A 88 -13.80 8.10 0.48
C PRO A 88 -12.35 8.06 -0.04
N GLY A 89 -11.45 7.33 0.61
CA GLY A 89 -10.01 7.38 0.36
C GLY A 89 -9.32 8.53 1.08
N SER A 90 -8.00 8.60 0.97
CA SER A 90 -7.17 9.65 1.57
C SER A 90 -6.25 10.26 0.52
N VAL A 91 -6.07 11.58 0.56
CA VAL A 91 -5.07 12.27 -0.30
C VAL A 91 -3.63 11.88 0.04
N ASP A 92 -3.42 11.35 1.25
CA ASP A 92 -2.11 10.88 1.72
C ASP A 92 -1.84 9.42 1.34
N VAL A 93 -2.81 8.72 0.75
CA VAL A 93 -2.65 7.34 0.25
C VAL A 93 -3.07 7.29 -1.22
N ILE A 94 -2.09 7.15 -2.10
CA ILE A 94 -2.31 7.14 -3.54
C ILE A 94 -2.13 5.71 -4.05
N GLU A 95 -3.20 5.16 -4.59
CA GLU A 95 -3.21 3.83 -5.22
C GLU A 95 -3.12 3.98 -6.73
N ILE A 96 -2.23 3.20 -7.34
CA ILE A 96 -1.89 3.27 -8.76
C ILE A 96 -1.94 1.87 -9.31
N ASP A 97 -2.77 1.65 -10.31
CA ASP A 97 -2.74 0.45 -11.13
C ASP A 97 -1.70 0.64 -12.24
N ALA A 98 -0.53 0.00 -12.11
CA ALA A 98 0.55 0.14 -13.08
C ALA A 98 0.21 -0.43 -14.47
N ALA A 99 -0.81 -1.30 -14.58
CA ALA A 99 -1.29 -1.76 -15.88
C ALA A 99 -1.93 -0.61 -16.69
N SER A 100 -2.47 0.39 -16.00
CA SER A 100 -3.13 1.56 -16.60
C SER A 100 -2.27 2.84 -16.53
N HIS A 101 -1.39 2.93 -15.53
CA HIS A 101 -0.62 4.13 -15.17
C HIS A 101 0.86 3.79 -14.87
N GLY A 102 1.46 2.93 -15.69
CA GLY A 102 2.85 2.46 -15.55
C GLY A 102 3.88 3.24 -16.38
N GLY A 103 3.49 4.37 -16.98
CA GLY A 103 4.33 5.14 -17.89
C GLY A 103 5.42 5.94 -17.19
N VAL A 104 6.38 6.45 -17.97
CA VAL A 104 7.44 7.32 -17.46
C VAL A 104 6.90 8.65 -16.94
N ASP A 105 5.84 9.18 -17.54
CA ASP A 105 5.26 10.45 -17.15
C ASP A 105 4.47 10.31 -15.83
N ASP A 106 3.71 9.22 -15.67
CA ASP A 106 3.06 8.89 -14.38
C ASP A 106 4.11 8.81 -13.25
N ALA A 107 5.23 8.11 -13.50
CA ALA A 107 6.31 7.98 -12.53
C ALA A 107 6.98 9.32 -12.18
N ARG A 108 7.13 10.23 -13.15
CA ARG A 108 7.68 11.57 -12.92
C ARG A 108 6.75 12.41 -12.07
N ASP A 109 5.45 12.39 -12.36
CA ASP A 109 4.44 13.10 -11.58
C ASP A 109 4.42 12.64 -10.12
N LEU A 110 4.51 11.32 -9.90
CA LEU A 110 4.61 10.75 -8.55
C LEU A 110 5.86 11.23 -7.82
N ARG A 111 6.99 11.23 -8.51
CA ARG A 111 8.27 11.67 -7.96
C ARG A 111 8.22 13.14 -7.55
N GLU A 112 7.64 14.00 -8.37
CA GLU A 112 7.47 15.42 -8.05
C GLU A 112 6.58 15.60 -6.82
N ARG A 113 5.47 14.85 -6.76
CA ARG A 113 4.55 14.91 -5.62
C ARG A 113 5.13 14.30 -4.34
N ALA A 114 6.14 13.43 -4.44
CA ALA A 114 6.67 12.65 -3.33
C ALA A 114 7.37 13.50 -2.26
N PHE A 115 7.86 14.68 -2.61
CA PHE A 115 8.55 15.58 -1.68
C PHE A 115 7.62 16.41 -0.79
N PHE A 116 6.33 16.50 -1.15
CA PHE A 116 5.36 17.18 -0.32
C PHE A 116 4.97 16.32 0.87
N ALA A 117 5.08 16.91 2.06
CA ALA A 117 4.63 16.31 3.30
C ALA A 117 3.14 15.89 3.23
N PRO A 118 2.74 14.89 4.04
CA PRO A 118 1.34 14.50 4.14
C PRO A 118 0.48 15.69 4.62
N VAL A 119 -0.78 15.73 4.18
CA VAL A 119 -1.75 16.78 4.53
C VAL A 119 -2.31 16.57 5.94
N SER A 120 -2.66 15.32 6.27
CA SER A 120 -3.41 14.99 7.49
C SER A 120 -2.88 13.75 8.22
N SER A 121 -2.25 12.84 7.47
CA SER A 121 -1.76 11.57 8.00
C SER A 121 -0.29 11.63 8.39
N ARG A 122 0.20 10.59 9.07
CA ARG A 122 1.62 10.49 9.47
C ARG A 122 2.55 10.24 8.27
N TYR A 123 2.10 9.43 7.33
CA TYR A 123 2.86 9.03 6.14
C TYR A 123 2.09 9.32 4.87
N LYS A 124 2.84 9.66 3.82
CA LYS A 124 2.38 9.62 2.44
C LYS A 124 2.69 8.25 1.90
N VAL A 125 1.68 7.52 1.45
CA VAL A 125 1.80 6.12 1.04
C VAL A 125 1.47 6.00 -0.44
N TYR A 126 2.40 5.44 -1.22
CA TYR A 126 2.17 5.06 -2.60
C TYR A 126 1.99 3.55 -2.69
N ILE A 127 0.78 3.12 -3.06
CA ILE A 127 0.47 1.73 -3.36
C ILE A 127 0.52 1.56 -4.87
N ILE A 128 1.45 0.73 -5.36
CA ILE A 128 1.63 0.45 -6.79
C ILE A 128 1.21 -1.00 -7.02
N ASP A 129 -0.01 -1.19 -7.54
CA ASP A 129 -0.57 -2.50 -7.88
C ASP A 129 -0.13 -2.93 -9.29
N GLU A 130 -0.05 -4.24 -9.50
CA GLU A 130 0.53 -4.89 -10.68
C GLU A 130 1.91 -4.28 -11.05
N ALA A 131 2.78 -4.04 -10.07
CA ALA A 131 4.03 -3.29 -10.21
C ALA A 131 5.00 -3.80 -11.31
N HIS A 132 4.88 -5.06 -11.73
CA HIS A 132 5.60 -5.63 -12.89
C HIS A 132 5.21 -5.00 -14.23
N MET A 133 4.10 -4.27 -14.27
CA MET A 133 3.61 -3.53 -15.43
C MET A 133 4.19 -2.12 -15.53
N VAL A 134 4.92 -1.65 -14.52
CA VAL A 134 5.65 -0.37 -14.61
C VAL A 134 6.70 -0.49 -15.69
N SER A 135 6.69 0.44 -16.65
CA SER A 135 7.68 0.49 -17.72
C SER A 135 9.10 0.62 -17.16
N PRO A 136 10.14 0.09 -17.83
CA PRO A 136 11.52 0.25 -17.38
C PRO A 136 11.92 1.71 -17.16
N GLN A 137 11.45 2.62 -18.01
CA GLN A 137 11.67 4.05 -17.87
C GLN A 137 10.95 4.64 -16.64
N GLY A 138 9.73 4.20 -16.37
CA GLY A 138 8.99 4.59 -15.17
C GLY A 138 9.66 4.10 -13.88
N PHE A 139 10.12 2.85 -13.87
CA PHE A 139 10.82 2.29 -12.71
C PHE A 139 12.14 3.03 -12.43
N ASN A 140 12.92 3.33 -13.48
CA ASN A 140 14.13 4.14 -13.37
C ASN A 140 13.85 5.56 -12.84
N ALA A 141 12.70 6.14 -13.18
CA ALA A 141 12.30 7.45 -12.64
C ALA A 141 11.99 7.41 -11.14
N LEU A 142 11.53 6.25 -10.62
CA LEU A 142 11.23 6.04 -9.20
C LEU A 142 12.43 5.50 -8.40
N LEU A 143 13.42 4.87 -9.04
CA LEU A 143 14.49 4.11 -8.37
C LEU A 143 15.17 4.90 -7.24
N LYS A 144 15.69 6.09 -7.56
CA LYS A 144 16.35 6.96 -6.55
C LYS A 144 15.43 7.30 -5.38
N LEU A 145 14.14 7.50 -5.66
CA LEU A 145 13.16 7.84 -4.63
C LEU A 145 12.79 6.64 -3.75
N VAL A 146 12.82 5.43 -4.31
CA VAL A 146 12.59 4.19 -3.56
C VAL A 146 13.81 3.86 -2.68
N GLU A 147 15.03 4.08 -3.18
CA GLU A 147 16.28 3.83 -2.45
C GLU A 147 16.50 4.83 -1.30
N GLU A 148 16.24 6.12 -1.54
CA GLU A 148 16.44 7.20 -0.56
C GLU A 148 15.17 8.07 -0.40
N PRO A 149 14.07 7.53 0.13
CA PRO A 149 12.82 8.27 0.26
C PRO A 149 12.88 9.31 1.38
N PRO A 150 12.12 10.42 1.27
CA PRO A 150 11.81 11.27 2.41
C PRO A 150 11.27 10.45 3.60
N PRO A 151 11.57 10.81 4.87
CA PRO A 151 11.16 10.01 6.04
C PRO A 151 9.65 9.77 6.18
N HIS A 152 8.83 10.65 5.59
CA HIS A 152 7.37 10.58 5.60
C HIS A 152 6.79 9.76 4.44
N LEU A 153 7.60 9.32 3.48
CA LEU A 153 7.14 8.60 2.29
C LEU A 153 7.30 7.08 2.50
N LYS A 154 6.27 6.34 2.11
CA LYS A 154 6.23 4.88 2.15
C LYS A 154 5.76 4.32 0.80
N PHE A 155 6.45 3.30 0.31
CA PHE A 155 6.06 2.55 -0.88
C PHE A 155 5.53 1.17 -0.51
N ILE A 156 4.46 0.77 -1.18
CA ILE A 156 3.92 -0.58 -1.10
C ILE A 156 3.66 -1.07 -2.52
N PHE A 157 4.42 -2.04 -2.96
CA PHE A 157 4.28 -2.67 -4.27
C PHE A 157 3.49 -3.96 -4.15
N ALA A 158 2.61 -4.23 -5.11
CA ALA A 158 1.94 -5.51 -5.25
C ALA A 158 2.20 -6.07 -6.66
N THR A 159 2.60 -7.33 -6.78
CA THR A 159 2.91 -7.93 -8.08
C THR A 159 2.62 -9.43 -8.14
N THR A 160 2.31 -9.94 -9.33
CA THR A 160 2.27 -11.38 -9.61
C THR A 160 3.60 -11.93 -10.11
N GLU A 161 4.49 -11.06 -10.59
CA GLU A 161 5.77 -11.39 -11.22
C GLU A 161 6.90 -10.61 -10.52
N PRO A 162 7.38 -11.06 -9.34
CA PRO A 162 8.40 -10.33 -8.56
C PRO A 162 9.74 -10.16 -9.29
N GLU A 163 10.12 -11.12 -10.12
CA GLU A 163 11.34 -11.12 -10.94
C GLU A 163 11.38 -9.99 -11.99
N LYS A 164 10.23 -9.43 -12.35
CA LYS A 164 10.15 -8.27 -13.25
C LYS A 164 10.27 -6.93 -12.52
N VAL A 165 10.22 -6.94 -11.19
CA VAL A 165 10.26 -5.74 -10.33
C VAL A 165 11.61 -5.60 -9.65
N ILE A 166 12.16 -6.71 -9.14
CA ILE A 166 13.47 -6.74 -8.51
C ILE A 166 14.49 -7.08 -9.60
N GLY A 167 15.25 -6.08 -10.05
CA GLY A 167 16.44 -6.34 -10.86
C GLY A 167 17.43 -7.18 -10.06
N THR A 168 17.85 -8.33 -10.58
CA THR A 168 19.05 -9.04 -10.11
C THR A 168 20.31 -8.25 -10.41
#